data_AF-A0A023FJ23-F1
#
_entry.id   AF-A0A023FJ23-F1
#
_cell.length_a   1.000
_cell.length_b   1.000
_cell.length_c   1.000
_cell.angle_alpha   90.00
_cell.angle_beta   90.00
_cell.angle_gamma   90.00
#
_symmetry.space_group_name_H-M   'P 1'
#
loop_
_entity.id
_entity.type
_entity.pdbx_description
1 polymer ?
#
loop_
_entity_poly.entity_id
_entity_poly.type
_entity_poly.pdbx_seq_one_letter_code
_entity_poly.pdbx_strand_id
1 'polypeptide(L)'
;ARPELREVNKKEVVEPVTILETPPMMIVGVVGYIETPKGLRAFKTVWAEHLSEECRRRFYKNWYKSKKKAFTKSCKRWQEDLGRQEIERDFKKMKKYCKVIRVLAHTQMKLMHRRQKKAHIMEIQVNGGTVGAKIKWAREHLEKPVPVSQVFTQDEMIDVIGVTKGKGFKGVTSRWHTKKLPRKTHKGLRKVACIGAWHPSRVQFTVARAGQKGFHHRTEINKKIYRIGQGVHKKDGKLVINNAATDYDTSNKSITPMGGFPHYGVVNCDYVMLKGCIMGPKKRVITLRKSLLVHTKRAALEKITLKFIDTSSKFGHGRFQTPAEKHNFMGPLKKDKLKEETAA
;
A
#
# COMPACT_ATOMS: atom_id res chain seq x y z
N ALA A 1 -18.84 -21.08 -4.77
CA ALA A 1 -20.24 -21.26 -4.33
C ALA A 1 -20.29 -21.11 -2.80
N ARG A 2 -21.22 -20.30 -2.29
CA ARG A 2 -21.44 -20.07 -0.86
C ARG A 2 -22.80 -20.68 -0.47
N PRO A 3 -22.88 -21.98 -0.15
CA PRO A 3 -24.15 -22.69 0.04
C PRO A 3 -24.97 -22.13 1.21
N GLU A 4 -24.28 -21.59 2.21
CA GLU A 4 -24.86 -20.96 3.40
C GLU A 4 -25.57 -19.63 3.06
N LEU A 5 -25.23 -18.98 1.95
CA LEU A 5 -25.86 -17.73 1.51
C LEU A 5 -26.86 -18.03 0.38
N ARG A 6 -28.04 -18.52 0.77
CA ARG A 6 -29.11 -18.96 -0.15
C ARG A 6 -29.44 -17.92 -1.23
N GLU A 7 -29.43 -16.63 -0.89
CA GLU A 7 -29.83 -15.57 -1.82
C GLU A 7 -28.82 -15.28 -2.93
N VAL A 8 -27.51 -15.44 -2.67
CA VAL A 8 -26.42 -15.06 -3.59
C VAL A 8 -25.59 -16.25 -4.07
N ASN A 9 -25.91 -17.46 -3.64
CA ASN A 9 -25.19 -18.64 -4.09
C ASN A 9 -25.34 -18.84 -5.60
N LYS A 10 -24.22 -18.98 -6.31
CA LYS A 10 -24.14 -19.07 -7.78
C LYS A 10 -24.77 -17.87 -8.52
N LYS A 11 -25.01 -16.75 -7.84
CA LYS A 11 -25.43 -15.49 -8.48
C LYS A 11 -24.25 -14.55 -8.60
N GLU A 12 -24.37 -13.64 -9.56
CA GLU A 12 -23.41 -12.56 -9.72
C GLU A 12 -23.65 -11.50 -8.66
N VAL A 13 -22.56 -10.98 -8.09
CA VAL A 13 -22.60 -9.93 -7.07
C VAL A 13 -21.65 -8.83 -7.47
N VAL A 14 -22.05 -7.58 -7.21
CA VAL A 14 -21.21 -6.40 -7.40
C VAL A 14 -20.59 -6.04 -6.06
N GLU A 15 -19.26 -6.09 -5.97
CA GLU A 15 -18.55 -5.76 -4.75
C GLU A 15 -17.56 -4.62 -4.98
N PRO A 16 -17.50 -3.63 -4.06
CA PRO A 16 -16.52 -2.56 -4.16
C PRO A 16 -15.12 -3.09 -3.88
N VAL A 17 -14.14 -2.56 -4.59
CA VAL A 17 -12.72 -2.90 -4.42
C VAL A 17 -11.87 -1.64 -4.30
N THR A 18 -10.71 -1.75 -3.65
CA THR A 18 -9.68 -0.71 -3.64
C THR A 18 -8.45 -1.19 -4.39
N ILE A 19 -7.94 -0.34 -5.29
CA ILE A 19 -6.71 -0.59 -6.06
C ILE A 19 -5.52 0.04 -5.34
N LEU A 20 -4.50 -0.77 -5.08
CA LEU A 20 -3.22 -0.36 -4.54
C LEU A 20 -2.14 -0.63 -5.57
N GLU A 21 -1.54 0.42 -6.13
CA GLU A 21 -0.36 0.28 -6.99
C GLU A 21 0.87 -0.02 -6.12
N THR A 22 1.55 -1.11 -6.46
CA THR A 22 2.64 -1.74 -5.72
C THR A 22 3.85 -1.94 -6.63
N PRO A 23 4.64 -0.87 -6.90
CA PRO A 23 5.90 -1.03 -7.62
C PRO A 23 6.82 -1.98 -6.83
N PRO A 24 7.71 -2.71 -7.52
CA PRO A 24 8.62 -3.62 -6.84
C PRO A 24 9.46 -2.87 -5.80
N MET A 25 9.71 -3.53 -4.67
CA MET A 25 10.51 -2.97 -3.59
C MET A 25 11.97 -3.41 -3.74
N MET A 26 12.90 -2.49 -3.53
CA MET A 26 14.33 -2.80 -3.55
C MET A 26 14.81 -3.13 -2.15
N ILE A 27 15.42 -4.31 -1.96
CA ILE A 27 16.08 -4.66 -0.71
C ILE A 27 17.48 -4.03 -0.69
N VAL A 28 17.78 -3.23 0.33
CA VAL A 28 19.01 -2.43 0.43
C VAL A 28 19.79 -2.67 1.72
N GLY A 29 19.35 -3.58 2.57
CA GLY A 29 20.08 -3.95 3.78
C GLY A 29 19.41 -5.06 4.57
N VAL A 30 20.09 -5.48 5.63
CA VAL A 30 19.68 -6.53 6.56
C VAL A 30 19.93 -6.06 7.98
N VAL A 31 18.93 -6.21 8.85
CA VAL A 31 19.02 -5.92 10.28
C VAL A 31 18.83 -7.22 11.05
N GLY A 32 19.78 -7.51 11.93
CA GLY A 32 19.69 -8.61 12.87
C GLY A 32 19.24 -8.12 14.25
N TYR A 33 18.31 -8.84 14.86
CA TYR A 33 17.79 -8.57 16.21
C TYR A 33 18.16 -9.71 17.16
N ILE A 34 18.75 -9.34 18.29
CA ILE A 34 19.04 -10.23 19.42
C ILE A 34 17.92 -10.14 20.45
N GLU A 35 17.56 -11.27 21.05
CA GLU A 35 16.62 -11.33 22.16
C GLU A 35 17.34 -11.01 23.46
N THR A 36 16.79 -10.07 24.22
CA THR A 36 17.28 -9.71 25.55
C THR A 36 16.12 -9.80 26.54
N PRO A 37 16.38 -9.86 27.86
CA PRO A 37 15.30 -9.84 28.86
C PRO A 37 14.37 -8.62 28.77
N LYS A 38 14.84 -7.51 28.15
CA LYS A 38 14.06 -6.29 27.93
C LYS A 38 13.32 -6.26 26.57
N GLY A 39 13.36 -7.36 25.81
CA GLY A 39 12.80 -7.49 24.47
C GLY A 39 13.86 -7.58 23.37
N LEU A 40 13.42 -7.45 22.11
CA LEU A 40 14.31 -7.51 20.95
C LEU A 40 15.10 -6.20 20.79
N ARG A 41 16.41 -6.32 20.64
CA ARG A 41 17.31 -5.18 20.37
C ARG A 41 17.98 -5.34 19.02
N ALA A 42 18.06 -4.26 18.26
CA ALA A 42 18.85 -4.24 17.03
C ALA A 42 20.33 -4.50 17.36
N PHE A 43 20.89 -5.55 16.76
CA PHE A 43 22.24 -6.01 17.02
C PHE A 43 23.22 -5.44 15.99
N LYS A 44 22.96 -5.68 14.71
CA LYS A 44 23.77 -5.21 13.59
C LYS A 44 22.88 -4.87 12.40
N THR A 45 23.36 -3.96 11.56
CA THR A 45 22.75 -3.61 10.28
C THR A 45 23.82 -3.62 9.20
N VAL A 46 23.62 -4.43 8.16
CA VAL A 46 24.47 -4.45 6.97
C VAL A 46 23.69 -3.81 5.83
N TRP A 47 24.27 -2.80 5.19
CA TRP A 47 23.68 -2.14 4.02
C TRP A 47 24.31 -2.68 2.74
N ALA A 48 23.57 -2.61 1.64
CA ALA A 48 24.02 -2.93 0.29
C ALA A 48 25.14 -1.97 -0.17
N GLU A 49 25.84 -2.33 -1.26
CA GLU A 49 26.88 -1.51 -1.87
C GLU A 49 26.26 -0.31 -2.59
N HIS A 50 25.25 -0.56 -3.43
CA HIS A 50 24.62 0.46 -4.26
C HIS A 50 23.25 0.86 -3.71
N LEU A 51 23.16 2.05 -3.11
CA LEU A 51 21.90 2.64 -2.68
C LEU A 51 21.39 3.66 -3.71
N SER A 52 20.15 3.45 -4.16
CA SER A 52 19.46 4.36 -5.08
C SER A 52 19.35 5.79 -4.52
N GLU A 53 19.30 6.79 -5.40
CA GLU A 53 19.14 8.20 -5.01
C GLU A 53 17.85 8.43 -4.19
N GLU A 54 16.76 7.78 -4.57
CA GLU A 54 15.47 7.91 -3.88
C GLU A 54 15.49 7.32 -2.46
N CYS A 55 16.25 6.25 -2.25
CA CYS A 55 16.56 5.72 -0.92
C CYS A 55 17.41 6.70 -0.12
N ARG A 56 18.49 7.23 -0.71
CA ARG A 56 19.38 8.21 -0.08
C ARG A 56 18.64 9.49 0.32
N ARG A 57 17.65 9.93 -0.46
CA ARG A 57 16.74 11.03 -0.11
C ARG A 57 16.02 10.81 1.21
N ARG A 58 15.78 9.56 1.66
CA ARG A 58 15.15 9.26 2.96
C ARG A 58 15.94 9.89 4.12
N PHE A 59 17.26 9.86 4.04
CA PHE A 59 18.21 10.30 5.07
C PHE A 59 18.47 11.80 5.08
N TYR A 60 17.88 12.55 4.15
CA TYR A 60 17.98 14.01 4.11
C TYR A 60 16.62 14.66 4.38
N LYS A 61 16.62 15.73 5.19
CA LYS A 61 15.48 16.66 5.27
C LYS A 61 15.49 17.61 4.07
N ASN A 62 16.65 18.20 3.75
CA ASN A 62 16.85 19.05 2.58
C ASN A 62 17.86 18.43 1.61
N TRP A 63 17.36 17.73 0.58
CA TRP A 63 18.22 17.06 -0.41
C TRP A 63 19.02 18.05 -1.27
N TYR A 64 18.38 19.14 -1.71
CA TYR A 64 18.95 20.07 -2.69
C TYR A 64 20.15 20.85 -2.15
N LYS A 65 20.09 21.26 -0.88
CA LYS A 65 21.21 21.95 -0.21
C LYS A 65 22.27 21.01 0.37
N SER A 66 22.05 19.70 0.30
CA SER A 66 22.99 18.72 0.88
C SER A 66 24.12 18.36 -0.08
N LYS A 67 25.29 18.05 0.48
CA LYS A 67 26.44 17.47 -0.27
C LYS A 67 26.21 16.00 -0.67
N LYS A 68 25.06 15.41 -0.35
CA LYS A 68 24.67 14.03 -0.72
C LYS A 68 25.79 13.01 -0.40
N LYS A 69 26.32 13.02 0.83
CA LYS A 69 27.38 12.12 1.32
C LYS A 69 26.89 10.87 2.09
N ALA A 70 25.58 10.67 2.22
CA ALA A 70 25.03 9.51 2.92
C ALA A 70 25.50 8.22 2.21
N PHE A 71 25.96 7.26 3.02
CA PHE A 71 26.48 5.95 2.62
C PHE A 71 27.77 5.92 1.80
N THR A 72 28.39 7.05 1.43
CA THR A 72 29.59 7.03 0.56
C THR A 72 30.75 6.21 1.15
N LYS A 73 31.02 6.34 2.46
CA LYS A 73 32.02 5.52 3.16
C LYS A 73 31.59 4.05 3.27
N SER A 74 30.30 3.79 3.47
CA SER A 74 29.77 2.43 3.58
C SER A 74 29.85 1.67 2.26
N CYS A 75 29.62 2.34 1.13
CA CYS A 75 29.76 1.76 -0.20
C CYS A 75 31.22 1.38 -0.48
N LYS A 76 32.18 2.26 -0.11
CA LYS A 76 33.62 1.97 -0.26
C LYS A 76 34.08 0.73 0.51
N ARG A 77 33.48 0.43 1.67
CA ARG A 77 33.76 -0.80 2.43
C ARG A 77 33.44 -2.09 1.67
N TRP A 78 32.52 -2.05 0.71
CA TRP A 78 32.25 -3.21 -0.15
C TRP A 78 33.31 -3.40 -1.25
N GLN A 79 34.14 -2.39 -1.52
CA GLN A 79 35.19 -2.40 -2.54
C GLN A 79 36.54 -2.80 -1.94
N GLU A 80 36.79 -2.42 -0.68
CA GLU A 80 38.02 -2.73 0.06
C GLU A 80 37.98 -4.16 0.65
N ASP A 81 39.08 -4.91 0.56
CA ASP A 81 39.15 -6.29 1.06
C ASP A 81 38.94 -6.40 2.57
N LEU A 82 39.54 -5.49 3.35
CA LEU A 82 39.31 -5.41 4.79
C LEU A 82 37.84 -5.13 5.10
N GLY A 83 37.19 -4.25 4.34
CA GLY A 83 35.77 -3.94 4.51
C GLY A 83 34.85 -5.12 4.20
N ARG A 84 35.15 -5.90 3.14
CA ARG A 84 34.45 -7.15 2.82
C ARG A 84 34.58 -8.18 3.94
N GLN A 85 35.76 -8.33 4.52
CA GLN A 85 35.99 -9.22 5.67
C GLN A 85 35.20 -8.79 6.89
N GLU A 86 35.09 -7.48 7.16
CA GLU A 86 34.24 -6.96 8.25
C GLU A 86 32.76 -7.23 8.02
N ILE A 87 32.26 -7.05 6.80
CA ILE A 87 30.88 -7.33 6.43
C ILE A 87 30.57 -8.81 6.62
N GLU A 88 31.46 -9.70 6.17
CA GLU A 88 31.34 -11.14 6.38
C GLU A 88 31.35 -11.50 7.88
N ARG A 89 32.20 -10.84 8.67
CA ARG A 89 32.22 -10.97 10.13
C ARG A 89 30.90 -10.53 10.76
N ASP A 90 30.31 -9.43 10.30
CA ASP A 90 29.01 -8.96 10.78
C ASP A 90 27.90 -9.96 10.43
N PHE A 91 27.89 -10.55 9.23
CA PHE A 91 26.96 -11.63 8.87
C PHE A 91 27.14 -12.88 9.74
N LYS A 92 28.40 -13.28 10.02
CA LYS A 92 28.69 -14.40 10.93
C LYS A 92 28.18 -14.12 12.35
N LYS A 93 28.37 -12.90 12.86
CA LYS A 93 27.82 -12.49 14.17
C LYS A 93 26.30 -12.49 14.17
N MET A 94 25.65 -12.02 13.09
CA MET A 94 24.19 -12.10 12.95
C MET A 94 23.71 -13.54 12.99
N LYS A 95 24.37 -14.45 12.27
CA LYS A 95 24.02 -15.88 12.25
C LYS A 95 24.12 -16.52 13.63
N LYS A 96 25.13 -16.14 14.41
CA LYS A 96 25.39 -16.70 15.76
C LYS A 96 24.45 -16.15 16.83
N TYR A 97 24.19 -14.84 16.83
CA TYR A 97 23.54 -14.17 17.97
C TYR A 97 22.11 -13.72 17.72
N CYS A 98 21.70 -13.48 16.47
CA CYS A 98 20.37 -12.93 16.19
C CYS A 98 19.31 -14.03 16.12
N LYS A 99 18.15 -13.76 16.74
CA LYS A 99 16.97 -14.63 16.66
C LYS A 99 16.04 -14.23 15.51
N VAL A 100 16.00 -12.93 15.21
CA VAL A 100 15.13 -12.35 14.16
C VAL A 100 15.98 -11.61 13.13
N ILE A 101 15.70 -11.88 11.85
CA ILE A 101 16.34 -11.21 10.71
C ILE A 101 15.27 -10.45 9.94
N ARG A 102 15.55 -9.18 9.64
CA ARG A 102 14.68 -8.33 8.82
C ARG A 102 15.48 -7.75 7.67
N VAL A 103 14.87 -7.65 6.49
CA VAL A 103 15.43 -6.90 5.37
C VAL A 103 14.95 -5.47 5.41
N LEU A 104 15.80 -4.53 5.04
CA LEU A 104 15.47 -3.13 4.81
C LEU A 104 15.10 -2.99 3.34
N ALA A 105 13.84 -2.69 3.08
CA ALA A 105 13.34 -2.53 1.72
C ALA A 105 12.79 -1.12 1.51
N HIS A 106 12.93 -0.59 0.29
CA HIS A 106 12.35 0.69 -0.07
C HIS A 106 11.48 0.62 -1.33
N THR A 107 10.45 1.45 -1.37
CA THR A 107 9.60 1.63 -2.55
C THR A 107 10.33 2.39 -3.66
N GLN A 108 9.99 2.13 -4.92
CA GLN A 108 10.50 2.89 -6.07
C GLN A 108 9.55 4.04 -6.46
N MET A 109 9.83 5.25 -5.98
CA MET A 109 8.98 6.43 -6.21
C MET A 109 9.12 7.01 -7.61
N LYS A 110 10.26 6.76 -8.29
CA LYS A 110 10.45 7.17 -9.69
C LYS A 110 9.41 6.56 -10.62
N LEU A 111 8.97 5.32 -10.35
CA LEU A 111 7.95 4.62 -11.16
C LEU A 111 6.53 5.17 -10.94
N MET A 112 6.27 5.77 -9.77
CA MET A 112 4.93 6.18 -9.35
C MET A 112 4.46 7.52 -9.96
N HIS A 113 5.27 8.18 -10.79
CA HIS A 113 4.96 9.48 -11.42
C HIS A 113 4.35 10.52 -10.46
N ARG A 114 4.84 10.59 -9.22
CA ARG A 114 4.36 11.52 -8.19
C ARG A 114 5.33 12.67 -7.97
N ARG A 115 4.83 13.77 -7.39
CA ARG A 115 5.66 14.89 -6.91
C ARG A 115 6.74 14.45 -5.91
N GLN A 116 6.45 13.45 -5.08
CA GLN A 116 7.39 12.93 -4.10
C GLN A 116 8.42 12.01 -4.76
N LYS A 117 9.70 12.38 -4.67
CA LYS A 117 10.85 11.57 -5.11
C LYS A 117 11.53 10.77 -3.97
N LYS A 118 11.10 10.98 -2.73
CA LYS A 118 11.69 10.38 -1.52
C LYS A 118 11.09 9.00 -1.27
N ALA A 119 11.88 7.93 -1.37
CA ALA A 119 11.41 6.56 -1.17
C ALA A 119 10.94 6.32 0.28
N HIS A 120 9.91 5.50 0.46
CA HIS A 120 9.53 4.97 1.77
C HIS A 120 10.41 3.76 2.08
N ILE A 121 10.99 3.71 3.28
CA ILE A 121 11.82 2.59 3.74
C ILE A 121 11.08 1.90 4.88
N MET A 122 11.08 0.58 4.91
CA MET A 122 10.58 -0.21 6.03
C MET A 122 11.40 -1.48 6.22
N GLU A 123 11.38 -2.01 7.44
CA GLU A 123 11.87 -3.35 7.73
C GLU A 123 10.78 -4.39 7.45
N ILE A 124 11.15 -5.47 6.77
CA ILE A 124 10.28 -6.60 6.50
C ILE A 124 10.95 -7.84 7.11
N GLN A 125 10.24 -8.56 7.97
CA GLN A 125 10.79 -9.73 8.63
C GLN A 125 10.85 -10.93 7.68
N VAL A 126 12.01 -11.60 7.63
CA VAL A 126 12.17 -12.85 6.88
C VAL A 126 11.75 -14.01 7.78
N ASN A 127 10.69 -14.71 7.38
CA ASN A 127 10.12 -15.85 8.11
C ASN A 127 10.48 -17.17 7.41
N GLY A 128 10.35 -18.28 8.14
CA GLY A 128 10.70 -19.62 7.67
C GLY A 128 12.20 -19.95 7.74
N GLY A 129 12.53 -21.22 7.92
CA GLY A 129 13.92 -21.73 7.93
C GLY A 129 14.78 -21.25 9.12
N THR A 130 16.05 -21.66 9.09
CA THR A 130 17.07 -21.29 10.09
C THR A 130 17.54 -19.85 9.90
N VAL A 131 18.12 -19.25 10.95
CA VAL A 131 18.71 -17.89 10.86
C VAL A 131 19.77 -17.81 9.76
N GLY A 132 20.58 -18.86 9.59
CA GLY A 132 21.56 -18.94 8.50
C GLY A 132 20.92 -18.91 7.12
N ALA A 133 19.84 -19.66 6.90
CA ALA A 133 19.10 -19.65 5.65
C ALA A 133 18.48 -18.27 5.35
N LYS A 134 17.92 -17.60 6.37
CA LYS A 134 17.37 -16.24 6.26
C LYS A 134 18.43 -15.22 5.85
N ILE A 135 19.63 -15.30 6.44
CA ILE A 135 20.75 -14.40 6.11
C ILE A 135 21.24 -14.66 4.68
N LYS A 136 21.39 -15.93 4.28
CA LYS A 136 21.77 -16.31 2.92
C LYS A 136 20.78 -15.75 1.89
N TRP A 137 19.49 -16.01 2.11
CA TRP A 137 18.42 -15.47 1.26
C TRP A 137 18.45 -13.95 1.20
N ALA A 138 18.59 -13.27 2.34
CA ALA A 138 18.64 -11.82 2.39
C ALA A 138 19.84 -11.24 1.63
N ARG A 139 21.01 -11.89 1.69
CA ARG A 139 22.21 -11.51 0.94
C ARG A 139 22.02 -11.68 -0.56
N GLU A 140 21.42 -12.79 -0.99
CA GLU A 140 21.14 -13.06 -2.41
C GLU A 140 20.15 -12.07 -3.02
N HIS A 141 19.29 -11.46 -2.20
CA HIS A 141 18.28 -10.49 -2.61
C HIS A 141 18.69 -9.03 -2.37
N LEU A 142 19.89 -8.75 -1.85
CA LEU A 142 20.41 -7.38 -1.79
C LEU A 142 20.47 -6.78 -3.20
N GLU A 143 20.03 -5.53 -3.32
CA GLU A 143 19.99 -4.74 -4.56
C GLU A 143 19.07 -5.29 -5.64
N LYS A 144 18.25 -6.30 -5.32
CA LYS A 144 17.28 -6.87 -6.25
C LYS A 144 15.87 -6.33 -5.99
N PRO A 145 15.07 -6.13 -7.05
CA PRO A 145 13.65 -5.83 -6.93
C PRO A 145 12.88 -7.07 -6.50
N VAL A 146 11.99 -6.92 -5.52
CA VAL A 146 11.02 -7.94 -5.11
C VAL A 146 9.61 -7.45 -5.49
N PRO A 147 8.95 -8.09 -6.47
CA PRO A 147 7.57 -7.76 -6.85
C PRO A 147 6.57 -8.27 -5.81
N VAL A 148 5.38 -7.67 -5.78
CA VAL A 148 4.34 -8.01 -4.81
C VAL A 148 3.84 -9.46 -4.94
N SER A 149 3.89 -10.02 -6.16
CA SER A 149 3.48 -11.39 -6.48
C SER A 149 4.36 -12.47 -5.85
N GLN A 150 5.60 -12.14 -5.48
CA GLN A 150 6.47 -13.05 -4.72
C GLN A 150 6.16 -13.06 -3.22
N VAL A 151 5.48 -12.02 -2.71
CA VAL A 151 5.19 -11.86 -1.29
C VAL A 151 3.77 -12.32 -0.95
N PHE A 152 2.80 -11.96 -1.79
CA PHE A 152 1.39 -12.27 -1.59
C PHE A 152 0.84 -13.12 -2.73
N THR A 153 -0.16 -13.92 -2.41
CA THR A 153 -0.85 -14.78 -3.37
C THR A 153 -2.28 -14.29 -3.62
N GLN A 154 -2.85 -14.64 -4.77
CA GLN A 154 -4.27 -14.38 -5.04
C GLN A 154 -5.16 -15.14 -4.04
N ASP A 155 -6.33 -14.59 -3.72
CA ASP A 155 -7.30 -15.11 -2.75
C ASP A 155 -6.86 -15.13 -1.28
N GLU A 156 -5.61 -14.74 -0.98
CA GLU A 156 -5.08 -14.61 0.37
C GLU A 156 -5.77 -13.49 1.16
N MET A 157 -5.97 -13.73 2.45
CA MET A 157 -6.38 -12.70 3.41
C MET A 157 -5.14 -11.99 3.98
N ILE A 158 -5.12 -10.67 3.86
CA ILE A 158 -4.03 -9.83 4.35
C ILE A 158 -4.52 -8.78 5.34
N ASP A 159 -3.57 -8.20 6.07
CA ASP A 159 -3.80 -7.06 6.94
C ASP A 159 -3.28 -5.79 6.28
N VAL A 160 -4.04 -4.72 6.41
CA VAL A 160 -3.73 -3.40 5.86
C VAL A 160 -3.44 -2.45 7.01
N ILE A 161 -2.24 -1.88 7.02
CA ILE A 161 -1.75 -1.00 8.08
C ILE A 161 -1.48 0.37 7.48
N GLY A 162 -2.01 1.41 8.10
CA GLY A 162 -1.81 2.76 7.61
C GLY A 162 -2.36 3.84 8.51
N VAL A 163 -2.27 5.07 8.01
CA VAL A 163 -2.82 6.25 8.68
C VAL A 163 -4.15 6.60 8.04
N THR A 164 -5.18 6.83 8.86
CA THR A 164 -6.54 7.21 8.42
C THR A 164 -6.60 8.63 7.84
N LYS A 165 -7.63 8.96 7.04
CA LYS A 165 -7.81 10.32 6.50
C LYS A 165 -7.95 11.33 7.65
N GLY A 166 -7.11 12.37 7.66
CA GLY A 166 -7.18 13.45 8.64
C GLY A 166 -8.41 14.31 8.44
N LYS A 167 -9.07 14.70 9.54
CA LYS A 167 -10.23 15.60 9.55
C LYS A 167 -9.99 16.85 10.42
N GLY A 168 -8.80 17.00 11.00
CA GLY A 168 -8.41 18.12 11.86
C GLY A 168 -9.11 18.11 13.21
N PHE A 169 -9.18 19.27 13.86
CA PHE A 169 -9.93 19.46 15.10
C PHE A 169 -11.43 19.36 14.84
N LYS A 170 -12.14 18.51 15.61
CA LYS A 170 -13.58 18.30 15.51
C LYS A 170 -14.24 18.30 16.88
N GLY A 171 -15.46 18.84 16.94
CA GLY A 171 -16.32 18.76 18.12
C GLY A 171 -16.79 17.35 18.43
N VAL A 172 -17.32 17.14 19.64
CA VAL A 172 -17.74 15.84 20.19
C VAL A 172 -18.76 15.11 19.32
N THR A 173 -19.74 15.81 18.76
CA THR A 173 -20.76 15.22 17.88
C THR A 173 -20.14 14.58 16.63
N SER A 174 -19.09 15.19 16.06
CA SER A 174 -18.41 14.57 14.91
C SER A 174 -17.41 13.53 15.39
N ARG A 175 -16.57 13.83 16.38
CA ARG A 175 -15.47 12.96 16.81
C ARG A 175 -15.94 11.65 17.46
N TRP A 176 -16.94 11.76 18.33
CA TRP A 176 -17.45 10.68 19.18
C TRP A 176 -18.91 10.31 18.88
N HIS A 177 -19.54 10.95 17.89
CA HIS A 177 -20.92 10.63 17.49
C HIS A 177 -21.96 10.83 18.60
N THR A 178 -21.72 11.76 19.53
CA THR A 178 -22.67 12.09 20.60
C THR A 178 -23.95 12.71 20.04
N LYS A 179 -25.10 12.41 20.65
CA LYS A 179 -26.40 13.01 20.30
C LYS A 179 -26.31 14.55 20.41
N LYS A 180 -26.91 15.26 19.46
CA LYS A 180 -27.06 16.73 19.53
C LYS A 180 -28.06 17.09 20.63
N LEU A 181 -27.82 18.19 21.32
CA LEU A 181 -28.79 18.76 22.27
C LEU A 181 -29.98 19.39 21.51
N PRO A 182 -31.11 19.66 22.21
CA PRO A 182 -32.27 20.31 21.61
C PRO A 182 -31.93 21.64 20.91
N ARG A 183 -32.77 22.02 19.94
CA ARG A 183 -32.56 23.24 19.14
C ARG A 183 -32.45 24.51 19.99
N LYS A 184 -33.24 24.61 21.08
CA LYS A 184 -33.31 25.78 21.97
C LYS A 184 -32.27 25.74 23.12
N THR A 185 -31.23 24.91 23.04
CA THR A 185 -30.18 24.89 24.06
C THR A 185 -29.30 26.14 24.00
N HIS A 186 -29.21 26.86 25.13
CA HIS A 186 -28.35 28.02 25.27
C HIS A 186 -26.85 27.64 25.21
N LYS A 187 -26.02 28.52 24.62
CA LYS A 187 -24.57 28.33 24.42
C LYS A 187 -24.20 27.06 23.64
N GLY A 188 -24.95 26.76 22.58
CA GLY A 188 -24.60 25.75 21.57
C GLY A 188 -25.09 24.34 21.85
N LEU A 189 -25.48 23.63 20.78
CA LEU A 189 -26.15 22.33 20.84
C LEU A 189 -25.26 21.12 20.48
N ARG A 190 -24.03 21.37 20.01
CA ARG A 190 -23.09 20.31 19.54
C ARG A 190 -22.03 19.99 20.60
N LYS A 191 -22.48 19.74 21.83
CA LYS A 191 -21.66 19.50 23.02
C LYS A 191 -22.19 18.31 23.81
N VAL A 192 -21.37 17.79 24.71
CA VAL A 192 -21.82 16.91 25.79
C VAL A 192 -22.38 17.81 26.88
N ALA A 193 -23.58 17.50 27.41
CA ALA A 193 -24.23 18.34 28.41
C ALA A 193 -23.53 18.26 29.78
N CYS A 194 -23.45 17.07 30.37
CA CYS A 194 -22.75 16.80 31.62
C CYS A 194 -21.46 16.01 31.33
N ILE A 195 -20.31 16.51 31.79
CA ILE A 195 -18.98 15.92 31.54
C ILE A 195 -18.44 15.11 32.72
N GLY A 196 -19.22 14.93 33.79
CA GLY A 196 -18.85 14.18 35.00
C GLY A 196 -19.72 14.57 36.18
N ALA A 197 -19.80 13.69 37.18
CA ALA A 197 -20.40 13.99 38.47
C ALA A 197 -19.49 14.94 39.29
N TRP A 198 -19.97 15.42 40.44
CA TRP A 198 -19.17 16.23 41.35
C TRP A 198 -17.97 15.44 41.89
N HIS A 199 -18.21 14.24 42.42
CA HIS A 199 -17.18 13.32 42.89
C HIS A 199 -17.09 12.13 41.91
N PRO A 200 -15.92 11.85 41.29
CA PRO A 200 -14.61 12.46 41.53
C PRO A 200 -14.46 13.87 40.93
N SER A 201 -13.72 14.75 41.64
CA SER A 201 -13.47 16.16 41.27
C SER A 201 -12.49 16.34 40.10
N ARG A 202 -12.65 15.53 39.05
CA ARG A 202 -11.87 15.56 37.82
C ARG A 202 -12.71 15.02 36.66
N VAL A 203 -12.51 15.59 35.48
CA VAL A 203 -13.11 15.04 34.25
C VAL A 203 -12.40 13.74 33.88
N GLN A 204 -13.14 12.65 33.74
CA GLN A 204 -12.57 11.36 33.36
C GLN A 204 -12.07 11.38 31.91
N PHE A 205 -10.98 10.65 31.65
CA PHE A 205 -10.39 10.52 30.31
C PHE A 205 -11.30 9.79 29.31
N THR A 206 -12.26 9.01 29.81
CA THR A 206 -13.28 8.29 29.04
C THR A 206 -14.35 9.21 28.44
N VAL A 207 -14.47 10.44 28.95
CA VAL A 207 -15.52 11.38 28.51
C VAL A 207 -15.21 11.90 27.11
N ALA A 208 -16.24 11.93 26.27
CA ALA A 208 -16.13 12.47 24.92
C ALA A 208 -15.77 13.96 24.94
N ARG A 209 -14.55 14.29 24.51
CA ARG A 209 -14.06 15.69 24.34
C ARG A 209 -13.74 16.01 22.89
N ALA A 210 -13.92 17.28 22.53
CA ALA A 210 -13.50 17.79 21.22
C ALA A 210 -11.97 17.62 21.05
N GLY A 211 -11.50 17.53 19.82
CA GLY A 211 -10.09 17.33 19.54
C GLY A 211 -9.82 16.78 18.15
N GLN A 212 -8.61 16.28 17.95
CA GLN A 212 -8.20 15.69 16.67
C GLN A 212 -9.10 14.50 16.28
N LYS A 213 -9.60 14.53 15.04
CA LYS A 213 -10.31 13.41 14.40
C LYS A 213 -9.55 12.95 13.16
N GLY A 214 -9.24 11.65 13.09
CA GLY A 214 -8.52 11.05 11.97
C GLY A 214 -7.01 11.37 12.01
N PHE A 215 -6.29 10.89 10.99
CA PHE A 215 -4.82 10.84 11.00
C PHE A 215 -4.27 9.93 12.13
N HIS A 216 -5.04 8.91 12.50
CA HIS A 216 -4.64 7.88 13.45
C HIS A 216 -4.09 6.65 12.72
N HIS A 217 -3.11 5.99 13.33
CA HIS A 217 -2.62 4.68 12.90
C HIS A 217 -3.70 3.61 13.16
N ARG A 218 -4.00 2.79 12.15
CA ARG A 218 -4.97 1.70 12.22
C ARG A 218 -4.47 0.49 11.43
N THR A 219 -4.93 -0.68 11.88
CA THR A 219 -4.75 -1.96 11.20
C THR A 219 -6.13 -2.52 10.93
N GLU A 220 -6.47 -2.70 9.65
CA GLU A 220 -7.66 -3.44 9.23
C GLU A 220 -7.22 -4.83 8.80
N ILE A 221 -7.70 -5.85 9.53
CA ILE A 221 -7.40 -7.25 9.25
C ILE A 221 -8.36 -7.86 8.24
N ASN A 222 -8.02 -9.02 7.69
CA ASN A 222 -8.90 -9.85 6.84
C ASN A 222 -9.39 -9.15 5.56
N LYS A 223 -8.49 -8.43 4.88
CA LYS A 223 -8.75 -7.90 3.54
C LYS A 223 -8.36 -8.94 2.51
N LYS A 224 -9.33 -9.43 1.75
CA LYS A 224 -9.10 -10.44 0.72
C LYS A 224 -8.50 -9.82 -0.53
N ILE A 225 -7.45 -10.42 -1.06
CA ILE A 225 -6.90 -10.09 -2.37
C ILE A 225 -7.78 -10.72 -3.45
N TYR A 226 -8.36 -9.91 -4.32
CA TYR A 226 -9.18 -10.37 -5.45
C TYR A 226 -8.35 -10.60 -6.70
N ARG A 227 -7.31 -9.79 -6.89
CA ARG A 227 -6.39 -9.89 -8.02
C ARG A 227 -5.06 -9.25 -7.67
N ILE A 228 -3.98 -9.89 -8.09
CA ILE A 228 -2.65 -9.29 -8.21
C ILE A 228 -2.44 -9.06 -9.70
N GLY A 229 -2.61 -7.82 -10.15
CA GLY A 229 -2.52 -7.48 -11.57
C GLY A 229 -1.11 -7.01 -11.92
N GLN A 230 -0.63 -7.44 -13.08
CA GLN A 230 0.64 -6.96 -13.61
C GLN A 230 0.50 -5.52 -14.11
N GLY A 231 1.56 -4.74 -13.96
CA GLY A 231 1.68 -3.41 -14.54
C GLY A 231 1.70 -3.43 -16.06
N VAL A 232 1.75 -2.24 -16.65
CA VAL A 232 1.97 -2.06 -18.08
C VAL A 232 3.37 -2.58 -18.41
N HIS A 233 3.44 -3.63 -19.22
CA HIS A 233 4.70 -4.26 -19.60
C HIS A 233 4.76 -4.49 -21.11
N LYS A 234 5.96 -4.71 -21.64
CA LYS A 234 6.15 -5.10 -23.03
C LYS A 234 6.29 -6.62 -23.10
N LYS A 235 5.52 -7.27 -23.97
CA LYS A 235 5.67 -8.68 -24.33
C LYS A 235 5.76 -8.75 -25.84
N ASP A 236 6.80 -9.38 -26.37
CA ASP A 236 7.02 -9.54 -27.82
C ASP A 236 7.00 -8.20 -28.58
N GLY A 237 7.61 -7.16 -28.00
CA GLY A 237 7.66 -5.80 -28.54
C GLY A 237 6.35 -5.00 -28.44
N LYS A 238 5.23 -5.65 -28.09
CA LYS A 238 3.91 -5.01 -27.94
C LYS A 238 3.65 -4.60 -26.50
N LEU A 239 3.02 -3.43 -26.33
CA LEU A 239 2.62 -2.92 -25.03
C LEU A 239 1.36 -3.66 -24.54
N VAL A 240 1.50 -4.42 -23.46
CA VAL A 240 0.42 -5.15 -22.81
C VAL A 240 -0.18 -4.26 -21.71
N ILE A 241 -1.43 -3.85 -21.91
CA ILE A 241 -2.18 -2.95 -21.01
C ILE A 241 -3.50 -3.56 -20.51
N ASN A 242 -3.83 -4.78 -20.93
CA ASN A 242 -5.09 -5.47 -20.63
C ASN A 242 -5.17 -6.04 -19.20
N ASN A 243 -4.62 -5.34 -18.21
CA ASN A 243 -4.54 -5.84 -16.84
C ASN A 243 -5.87 -5.80 -16.07
N ALA A 244 -6.95 -5.28 -16.67
CA ALA A 244 -8.32 -5.37 -16.17
C ALA A 244 -9.25 -6.27 -17.01
N ALA A 245 -8.72 -6.95 -18.04
CA ALA A 245 -9.46 -8.01 -18.72
C ALA A 245 -9.70 -9.20 -17.76
N THR A 246 -10.76 -9.95 -17.98
CA THR A 246 -11.10 -11.18 -17.26
C THR A 246 -11.36 -12.31 -18.25
N ASP A 247 -11.54 -13.52 -17.75
CA ASP A 247 -11.88 -14.66 -18.62
C ASP A 247 -13.26 -14.51 -19.28
N TYR A 248 -14.15 -13.71 -18.67
CA TYR A 248 -15.50 -13.43 -19.16
C TYR A 248 -15.60 -12.14 -19.98
N ASP A 249 -14.66 -11.21 -19.76
CA ASP A 249 -14.60 -9.90 -20.41
C ASP A 249 -13.22 -9.72 -21.03
N THR A 250 -13.15 -10.07 -22.32
CA THR A 250 -11.94 -10.06 -23.14
C THR A 250 -11.58 -8.68 -23.68
N SER A 251 -12.31 -7.62 -23.27
CA SER A 251 -12.01 -6.26 -23.71
C SER A 251 -10.58 -5.86 -23.32
N ASN A 252 -9.84 -5.28 -24.27
CA ASN A 252 -8.48 -4.80 -24.03
C ASN A 252 -8.53 -3.50 -23.22
N LYS A 253 -8.64 -3.63 -21.88
CA LYS A 253 -8.73 -2.51 -20.96
C LYS A 253 -7.76 -2.63 -19.79
N SER A 254 -7.26 -1.47 -19.37
CA SER A 254 -6.41 -1.33 -18.19
C SER A 254 -7.24 -1.07 -16.94
N ILE A 255 -6.68 -1.35 -15.77
CA ILE A 255 -7.31 -1.04 -14.47
C ILE A 255 -7.51 0.46 -14.25
N THR A 256 -6.78 1.29 -15.00
CA THR A 256 -6.98 2.74 -14.98
C THR A 256 -8.30 3.07 -15.68
N PRO A 257 -9.27 3.69 -14.98
CA PRO A 257 -10.54 4.06 -15.58
C PRO A 257 -10.37 5.17 -16.63
N MET A 258 -11.37 5.37 -17.48
CA MET A 258 -11.35 6.47 -18.45
C MET A 258 -11.10 7.83 -17.76
N GLY A 259 -10.11 8.58 -18.24
CA GLY A 259 -9.68 9.84 -17.63
C GLY A 259 -8.77 9.71 -16.40
N GLY A 260 -8.40 8.48 -16.01
CA GLY A 260 -7.55 8.21 -14.87
C GLY A 260 -8.28 8.13 -13.53
N PHE A 261 -7.63 7.58 -12.51
CA PHE A 261 -8.18 7.61 -11.16
C PHE A 261 -8.21 9.06 -10.63
N PRO A 262 -9.38 9.59 -10.21
CA PRO A 262 -9.49 11.00 -9.84
C PRO A 262 -8.55 11.37 -8.69
N HIS A 263 -7.74 12.42 -8.86
CA HIS A 263 -6.68 12.84 -7.92
C HIS A 263 -5.58 11.81 -7.64
N TYR A 264 -5.53 10.69 -8.37
CA TYR A 264 -4.43 9.72 -8.31
C TYR A 264 -3.58 9.82 -9.58
N GLY A 265 -4.18 9.58 -10.74
CA GLY A 265 -3.51 9.45 -12.04
C GLY A 265 -3.72 8.06 -12.65
N VAL A 266 -2.76 7.63 -13.47
CA VAL A 266 -2.74 6.31 -14.11
C VAL A 266 -2.01 5.32 -13.19
N VAL A 267 -2.46 4.07 -13.17
CA VAL A 267 -1.77 2.94 -12.53
C VAL A 267 -0.95 2.22 -13.60
N ASN A 268 0.39 2.32 -13.50
CA ASN A 268 1.31 1.76 -14.48
C ASN A 268 2.10 0.57 -13.94
N CYS A 269 2.29 0.48 -12.62
CA CYS A 269 2.98 -0.63 -11.99
C CYS A 269 2.02 -1.78 -11.67
N ASP A 270 2.58 -2.89 -11.17
CA ASP A 270 1.78 -3.96 -10.56
C ASP A 270 0.83 -3.39 -9.51
N TYR A 271 -0.33 -4.02 -9.34
CA TYR A 271 -1.32 -3.58 -8.38
C TYR A 271 -1.96 -4.75 -7.63
N VAL A 272 -2.44 -4.46 -6.42
CA VAL A 272 -3.26 -5.36 -5.62
C VAL A 272 -4.68 -4.80 -5.57
N MET A 273 -5.65 -5.61 -5.97
CA MET A 273 -7.07 -5.33 -5.82
C MET A 273 -7.57 -5.96 -4.52
N LEU A 274 -7.95 -5.12 -3.56
CA LEU A 274 -8.46 -5.56 -2.26
C LEU A 274 -9.97 -5.41 -2.18
N LYS A 275 -10.64 -6.39 -1.56
CA LYS A 275 -12.06 -6.30 -1.25
C LYS A 275 -12.35 -5.11 -0.33
N GLY A 276 -13.34 -4.31 -0.72
CA GLY A 276 -13.90 -3.23 0.07
C GLY A 276 -13.00 -1.99 0.16
N CYS A 277 -13.30 -1.15 1.16
CA CYS A 277 -12.51 0.05 1.46
C CYS A 277 -11.30 -0.27 2.33
N ILE A 278 -10.31 0.62 2.30
CA ILE A 278 -9.15 0.64 3.20
C ILE A 278 -8.95 2.04 3.77
N MET A 279 -8.14 2.17 4.82
CA MET A 279 -7.89 3.45 5.46
C MET A 279 -7.06 4.41 4.60
N GLY A 280 -7.38 5.70 4.69
CA GLY A 280 -6.60 6.77 4.06
C GLY A 280 -7.24 7.35 2.79
N PRO A 281 -6.78 8.52 2.34
CA PRO A 281 -7.10 9.07 1.03
C PRO A 281 -6.23 8.42 -0.05
N LYS A 282 -6.57 8.77 -1.28
CA LYS A 282 -5.79 8.51 -2.49
C LYS A 282 -4.33 8.97 -2.32
N LYS A 283 -3.40 8.29 -3.00
CA LYS A 283 -1.94 8.54 -2.93
C LYS A 283 -1.29 8.29 -1.56
N ARG A 284 -1.99 7.73 -0.58
CA ARG A 284 -1.38 7.35 0.70
C ARG A 284 -0.57 6.07 0.55
N VAL A 285 0.60 6.03 1.20
CA VAL A 285 1.36 4.79 1.40
C VAL A 285 0.64 3.91 2.41
N ILE A 286 0.52 2.64 2.09
CA ILE A 286 -0.17 1.63 2.88
C ILE A 286 0.79 0.43 3.03
N THR A 287 0.94 -0.06 4.26
CA THR A 287 1.74 -1.25 4.54
C THR A 287 0.83 -2.47 4.49
N LEU A 288 1.15 -3.41 3.63
CA LEU A 288 0.49 -4.71 3.57
C LEU A 288 1.28 -5.72 4.41
N ARG A 289 0.58 -6.52 5.20
CA ARG A 289 1.17 -7.57 6.04
C ARG A 289 0.41 -8.88 5.82
N LYS A 290 1.13 -10.00 5.78
CA LYS A 290 0.48 -11.31 5.88
C LYS A 290 -0.32 -11.39 7.18
N SER A 291 -1.44 -12.10 7.15
CA SER A 291 -2.28 -12.28 8.34
C SER A 291 -1.49 -12.91 9.48
N LEU A 292 -1.81 -12.52 10.71
CA LEU A 292 -1.30 -13.17 11.92
C LEU A 292 -2.16 -14.37 12.35
N LEU A 293 -3.29 -14.58 11.68
CA LEU A 293 -4.27 -15.60 12.04
C LEU A 293 -4.26 -16.73 11.00
N VAL A 294 -4.49 -17.95 11.47
CA VAL A 294 -4.80 -19.07 10.58
C VAL A 294 -6.25 -18.94 10.12
N HIS A 295 -6.45 -18.87 8.81
CA HIS A 295 -7.78 -18.72 8.23
C HIS A 295 -8.37 -20.07 7.85
N THR A 296 -9.42 -20.48 8.57
CA THR A 296 -10.17 -21.72 8.30
C THR A 296 -11.58 -21.46 7.79
N LYS A 297 -12.05 -20.21 7.88
CA LYS A 297 -13.41 -19.84 7.44
C LYS A 297 -13.54 -20.00 5.92
N ARG A 298 -14.66 -20.55 5.48
CA ARG A 298 -14.98 -20.76 4.05
C ARG A 298 -14.85 -19.50 3.21
N ALA A 299 -15.35 -18.36 3.70
CA ALA A 299 -15.21 -17.07 3.00
C ALA A 299 -13.74 -16.62 2.84
N ALA A 300 -12.86 -17.00 3.77
CA ALA A 300 -11.45 -16.69 3.70
C ALA A 300 -10.71 -17.59 2.70
N LEU A 301 -11.09 -18.87 2.59
CA LEU A 301 -10.49 -19.84 1.68
C LEU A 301 -11.13 -19.87 0.27
N GLU A 302 -12.22 -19.12 0.06
CA GLU A 302 -12.91 -19.04 -1.22
C GLU A 302 -12.00 -18.54 -2.36
N LYS A 303 -11.99 -19.22 -3.50
CA LYS A 303 -11.32 -18.73 -4.71
C LYS A 303 -12.19 -17.68 -5.41
N ILE A 304 -11.61 -16.55 -5.78
CA ILE A 304 -12.32 -15.45 -6.44
C ILE A 304 -12.05 -15.46 -7.93
N THR A 305 -13.10 -15.63 -8.72
CA THR A 305 -13.09 -15.46 -10.17
C THR A 305 -13.85 -14.19 -10.51
N LEU A 306 -13.15 -13.16 -10.96
CA LEU A 306 -13.76 -11.89 -11.36
C LEU A 306 -14.37 -12.06 -12.76
N LYS A 307 -15.66 -11.73 -12.90
CA LYS A 307 -16.33 -11.71 -14.21
C LYS A 307 -16.14 -10.39 -14.94
N PHE A 308 -16.23 -9.27 -14.21
CA PHE A 308 -16.17 -7.94 -14.80
C PHE A 308 -15.45 -6.96 -13.88
N ILE A 309 -14.70 -6.03 -14.47
CA ILE A 309 -14.06 -4.91 -13.76
C ILE A 309 -14.52 -3.61 -14.42
N ASP A 310 -15.17 -2.74 -13.65
CA ASP A 310 -15.70 -1.47 -14.12
C ASP A 310 -14.61 -0.39 -14.26
N THR A 311 -14.22 -0.09 -15.49
CA THR A 311 -13.22 0.92 -15.89
C THR A 311 -13.86 2.21 -16.42
N SER A 312 -15.18 2.37 -16.21
CA SER A 312 -15.86 3.64 -16.52
C SER A 312 -15.24 4.84 -15.79
N SER A 313 -15.40 6.04 -16.36
CA SER A 313 -14.92 7.27 -15.72
C SER A 313 -15.47 7.43 -14.30
N LYS A 314 -14.58 7.62 -13.35
CA LYS A 314 -14.91 7.93 -11.95
C LYS A 314 -14.90 9.44 -11.67
N PHE A 315 -14.71 10.26 -12.71
CA PHE A 315 -14.82 11.71 -12.66
C PHE A 315 -16.18 12.12 -13.24
N GLY A 316 -17.23 12.00 -12.43
CA GLY A 316 -18.63 12.09 -12.86
C GLY A 316 -19.29 10.70 -12.96
N HIS A 317 -20.29 10.57 -13.81
CA HIS A 317 -21.00 9.31 -14.07
C HIS A 317 -20.58 8.73 -15.42
N GLY A 318 -19.53 7.90 -15.44
CA GLY A 318 -19.04 7.25 -16.65
C GLY A 318 -20.03 6.21 -17.18
N ARG A 319 -20.32 6.26 -18.49
CA ARG A 319 -21.24 5.32 -19.18
C ARG A 319 -20.55 4.25 -20.02
N PHE A 320 -19.28 4.44 -20.35
CA PHE A 320 -18.51 3.57 -21.24
C PHE A 320 -17.29 3.04 -20.51
N GLN A 321 -16.87 1.82 -20.82
CA GLN A 321 -15.72 1.15 -20.21
C GLN A 321 -14.41 1.50 -20.92
N THR A 322 -14.46 1.72 -22.24
CA THR A 322 -13.28 2.03 -23.05
C THR A 322 -13.48 3.27 -23.94
N PRO A 323 -12.39 3.96 -24.34
CA PRO A 323 -12.48 5.04 -25.32
C PRO A 323 -13.03 4.57 -26.68
N ALA A 324 -12.70 3.34 -27.10
CA ALA A 324 -13.18 2.76 -28.34
C ALA A 324 -14.70 2.52 -28.31
N GLU A 325 -15.22 1.93 -27.23
CA GLU A 325 -16.66 1.76 -27.02
C GLU A 325 -17.39 3.11 -27.05
N LYS A 326 -16.85 4.13 -26.38
CA LYS A 326 -17.41 5.49 -26.41
C LYS A 326 -17.42 6.08 -27.84
N HIS A 327 -16.32 5.94 -28.57
CA HIS A 327 -16.21 6.44 -29.94
C HIS A 327 -17.22 5.75 -30.85
N ASN A 328 -17.33 4.42 -30.78
CA ASN A 328 -18.27 3.64 -31.58
C ASN A 328 -19.72 4.01 -31.27
N PHE A 329 -20.05 4.28 -30.01
CA PHE A 329 -21.39 4.71 -29.63
C PHE A 329 -21.72 6.14 -30.08
N MET A 330 -20.77 7.07 -29.94
CA MET A 330 -21.00 8.50 -30.24
C MET A 330 -20.89 8.83 -31.73
N GLY A 331 -20.17 8.01 -32.50
CA GLY A 331 -19.84 8.30 -33.89
C GLY A 331 -18.83 9.46 -34.05
N PRO A 332 -18.58 9.88 -35.30
CA PRO A 332 -17.67 10.98 -35.61
C PRO A 332 -18.20 12.31 -35.05
N LEU A 333 -17.38 13.00 -34.26
CA LEU A 333 -17.73 14.31 -33.69
C LEU A 333 -17.11 15.45 -34.48
N LYS A 334 -17.61 16.68 -34.28
CA LYS A 334 -17.08 17.89 -34.92
C LYS A 334 -15.56 18.03 -34.81
N LYS A 335 -15.01 17.76 -33.62
CA LYS A 335 -13.56 17.85 -33.35
C LYS A 335 -12.72 16.83 -34.14
N ASP A 336 -13.33 15.71 -34.53
CA ASP A 336 -12.63 14.64 -35.25
C ASP A 336 -12.58 15.00 -36.73
N LYS A 337 -13.70 15.51 -37.30
CA LYS A 337 -13.73 16.10 -38.65
C LYS A 337 -12.74 17.26 -38.82
N LEU A 338 -12.70 18.18 -37.86
CA LEU A 338 -11.74 19.29 -37.90
C LEU A 338 -10.29 18.81 -37.90
N LYS A 339 -9.98 17.68 -37.24
CA LYS A 339 -8.63 17.11 -37.28
C LYS A 339 -8.29 16.50 -38.63
N GLU A 340 -9.27 15.84 -39.25
CA GLU A 340 -9.14 15.29 -40.61
C GLU A 340 -8.91 16.42 -41.62
N GLU A 341 -9.67 17.51 -41.53
CA GLU A 341 -9.51 18.71 -42.38
C GLU A 341 -8.15 19.41 -42.19
N THR A 342 -7.57 19.37 -40.99
CA THR A 342 -6.21 19.92 -40.77
C THR A 342 -5.08 18.99 -41.17
N ALA A 343 -5.38 17.69 -41.34
CA ALA A 343 -4.39 16.67 -41.70
C ALA A 343 -4.37 16.37 -43.22
N ALA A 344 -5.48 16.65 -43.90
CA ALA A 344 -5.57 16.81 -45.35
C ALA A 344 -4.96 18.15 -45.78
#